data_AF-A0A813Y7F7-F1
#
_entry.id   AF-A0A813Y7F7-F1
#
_cell.length_a   1.000
_cell.length_b   1.000
_cell.length_c   1.000
_cell.angle_alpha   90.00
_cell.angle_beta   90.00
_cell.angle_gamma   90.00
#
_symmetry.space_group_name_H-M   'P 1'
#
loop_
_entity.id
_entity.type
_entity.pdbx_description
1 polymer ?
#
loop_
_entity_poly.entity_id
_entity_poly.type
_entity_poly.pdbx_seq_one_letter_code
_entity_poly.pdbx_strand_id
1 'polypeptide(L)'
;MSANIIGERLVAPVPQALGAREFMIERLILRDNTRELLRQTGREEEIENDLLELTECECGMNVYDPMKCKCRACEGHFLLAQFFYDTEQYDKAWRWYSKIQNVDLRALYQLAVMCFEGLAPKDFTAENAYQMMLQITLKEKDPHNFVIPYAEFHLGKAFFQGYGVQQSDEKAENWWLLAARDDIHKPVVEAQTALAFFYSRKNTDFYNLNKAVYWHHQAARNGSLESLGAIGAMHLFGIGTNKDINQAIDRLRQASERGNIYAMGLLVYAYYTRKLFTKATDLAKRVSVLDNIDELSRASYCLPQYIQKGIAISTFILGRCYELGHGIKKDPNQAIIMYKKSFQYDADSCQLLQDYLTHEKI
;
A
#
# COMPACT_ATOMS: atom_id res chain seq x y z
N MET A 1 7.55 13.81 30.95
CA MET A 1 7.76 13.87 29.48
C MET A 1 6.90 12.77 28.87
N SER A 2 5.93 13.18 28.05
CA SER A 2 4.58 12.61 28.00
C SER A 2 4.41 11.51 26.95
N ALA A 3 3.34 10.72 27.07
CA ALA A 3 2.90 9.67 26.14
C ALA A 3 2.88 10.11 24.64
N ASN A 4 2.87 11.41 24.37
CA ASN A 4 3.00 11.98 23.03
C ASN A 4 4.35 11.62 22.38
N ILE A 5 5.47 11.61 23.11
CA ILE A 5 6.79 11.29 22.54
C ILE A 5 6.86 9.81 22.12
N ILE A 6 6.28 8.90 22.91
CA ILE A 6 6.17 7.48 22.57
C ILE A 6 5.35 7.33 21.29
N GLY A 7 4.16 7.95 21.29
CA GLY A 7 3.25 7.88 20.18
C GLY A 7 3.89 8.40 18.91
N GLU A 8 4.56 9.55 18.98
CA GLU A 8 5.25 10.13 17.85
C GLU A 8 6.35 9.23 17.28
N ARG A 9 7.03 8.41 18.09
CA ARG A 9 8.07 7.50 17.61
C ARG A 9 7.51 6.15 17.13
N LEU A 10 6.48 5.63 17.78
CA LEU A 10 5.76 4.44 17.31
C LEU A 10 5.00 4.71 16.01
N VAL A 11 4.48 5.93 15.85
CA VAL A 11 3.67 6.41 14.71
C VAL A 11 4.50 7.18 13.68
N ALA A 12 5.77 7.50 13.97
CA ALA A 12 6.65 8.28 13.09
C ALA A 12 6.53 7.78 11.64
N PRO A 13 6.15 8.66 10.69
CA PRO A 13 6.11 8.29 9.29
C PRO A 13 7.52 7.91 8.85
N VAL A 14 7.59 6.88 8.02
CA VAL A 14 8.84 6.38 7.48
C VAL A 14 9.45 7.45 6.56
N PRO A 15 10.78 7.71 6.63
CA PRO A 15 11.45 8.58 5.68
C PRO A 15 11.40 8.03 4.25
N GLN A 16 11.09 8.94 3.31
CA GLN A 16 11.48 8.99 1.89
C GLN A 16 11.19 7.84 0.91
N ALA A 17 10.79 6.63 1.32
CA ALA A 17 10.54 5.54 0.37
C ALA A 17 9.11 4.99 0.50
N LEU A 18 8.15 5.64 -0.15
CA LEU A 18 6.98 4.93 -0.68
C LEU A 18 7.53 4.01 -1.77
N GLY A 19 7.78 2.74 -1.48
CA GLY A 19 8.47 1.84 -2.41
C GLY A 19 7.81 1.84 -3.80
N ALA A 20 8.62 1.75 -4.86
CA ALA A 20 8.13 1.75 -6.25
C ALA A 20 7.04 0.67 -6.50
N ARG A 21 7.05 -0.42 -5.73
CA ARG A 21 6.19 -1.61 -5.89
C ARG A 21 4.77 -1.55 -5.32
N GLU A 22 4.38 -0.51 -4.59
CA GLU A 22 3.38 -0.75 -3.54
C GLU A 22 1.93 -0.42 -3.84
N PHE A 23 1.56 0.01 -5.04
CA PHE A 23 0.16 0.29 -5.35
C PHE A 23 -0.14 0.06 -6.84
N MET A 24 -0.16 -1.21 -7.24
CA MET A 24 -0.59 -1.59 -8.58
C MET A 24 -2.08 -1.28 -8.77
N ILE A 25 -2.43 -0.86 -9.98
CA ILE A 25 -3.77 -1.09 -10.55
C ILE A 25 -3.94 -2.60 -10.82
N GLU A 26 -3.77 -3.45 -9.80
CA GLU A 26 -4.25 -4.83 -9.90
C GLU A 26 -5.80 -4.83 -9.79
N ARG A 27 -6.40 -3.78 -9.21
CA ARG A 27 -7.83 -3.77 -8.90
C ARG A 27 -8.78 -3.24 -9.97
N LEU A 28 -8.31 -2.65 -11.08
CA LEU A 28 -9.24 -2.22 -12.13
C LEU A 28 -9.50 -3.28 -13.19
N ILE A 29 -8.69 -4.33 -13.30
CA ILE A 29 -8.83 -5.25 -14.44
C ILE A 29 -9.08 -6.71 -14.05
N LEU A 30 -8.41 -7.35 -13.08
CA LEU A 30 -8.81 -8.69 -12.60
C LEU A 30 -8.15 -9.06 -11.26
N ARG A 31 -8.89 -9.80 -10.43
CA ARG A 31 -8.54 -10.13 -9.03
C ARG A 31 -7.34 -11.07 -8.95
N ASP A 32 -6.59 -10.96 -7.85
CA ASP A 32 -5.54 -11.87 -7.36
C ASP A 32 -5.86 -13.37 -7.52
N ASN A 33 -7.15 -13.73 -7.52
CA ASN A 33 -7.64 -15.09 -7.76
C ASN A 33 -7.28 -15.66 -9.13
N THR A 34 -7.01 -14.86 -10.15
CA THR A 34 -6.78 -15.36 -11.52
C THR A 34 -5.45 -16.11 -11.62
N ARG A 35 -4.39 -15.62 -10.97
CA ARG A 35 -3.08 -16.27 -10.91
C ARG A 35 -3.15 -17.66 -10.27
N GLU A 36 -3.84 -17.77 -9.15
CA GLU A 36 -3.93 -19.02 -8.40
C GLU A 36 -4.89 -20.02 -9.06
N LEU A 37 -5.99 -19.52 -9.65
CA LEU A 37 -6.94 -20.35 -10.41
C LEU A 37 -6.33 -20.90 -11.71
N LEU A 38 -5.51 -20.11 -12.42
CA LEU A 38 -4.81 -20.56 -13.63
C LEU A 38 -3.79 -21.65 -13.32
N ARG A 39 -2.96 -21.45 -12.28
CA ARG A 39 -2.00 -22.45 -11.80
C ARG A 39 -2.66 -23.76 -11.37
N GLN A 40 -3.85 -23.69 -10.76
CA GLN A 40 -4.59 -24.88 -10.32
C GLN A 40 -5.27 -25.64 -11.46
N THR A 41 -5.71 -24.96 -12.51
CA THR A 41 -6.49 -25.56 -13.59
C THR A 41 -5.64 -26.04 -14.77
N GLY A 42 -4.44 -25.49 -14.97
CA GLY A 42 -3.56 -25.84 -16.10
C GLY A 42 -4.12 -25.45 -17.47
N ARG A 43 -5.16 -24.61 -17.51
CA ARG A 43 -5.89 -24.20 -18.73
C ARG A 43 -5.30 -22.96 -19.41
N GLU A 44 -4.04 -22.65 -19.14
CA GLU A 44 -3.38 -21.44 -19.64
C GLU A 44 -3.36 -21.39 -21.17
N GLU A 45 -3.09 -22.51 -21.84
CA GLU A 45 -3.05 -22.60 -23.30
C GLU A 45 -4.43 -22.43 -23.95
N GLU A 46 -5.48 -23.01 -23.34
CA GLU A 46 -6.86 -22.81 -23.81
C GLU A 46 -7.28 -21.33 -23.71
N ILE A 47 -6.97 -20.69 -22.59
CA ILE A 47 -7.32 -19.28 -22.35
C ILE A 47 -6.49 -18.35 -23.26
N GLU A 48 -5.22 -18.63 -23.47
CA GLU A 48 -4.39 -17.90 -24.44
C GLU A 48 -5.00 -18.00 -25.84
N ASN A 49 -5.42 -19.20 -26.27
CA ASN A 49 -6.07 -19.40 -27.57
C ASN A 49 -7.41 -18.67 -27.68
N ASP A 50 -8.30 -18.78 -26.68
CA ASP A 50 -9.58 -18.07 -26.64
C ASP A 50 -9.38 -16.54 -26.74
N LEU A 51 -8.38 -16.01 -26.02
CA LEU A 51 -8.05 -14.58 -26.05
C LEU A 51 -7.41 -14.17 -27.38
N LEU A 52 -6.59 -15.03 -28.00
CA LEU A 52 -6.04 -14.81 -29.34
C LEU A 52 -7.14 -14.71 -30.38
N GLU A 53 -8.17 -15.55 -30.34
CA GLU A 53 -9.34 -15.45 -31.24
C GLU A 53 -10.04 -14.09 -31.10
N LEU A 54 -10.18 -13.58 -29.87
CA LEU A 54 -10.74 -12.23 -29.63
C LEU A 54 -9.87 -11.10 -30.19
N THR A 55 -8.59 -11.35 -30.48
CA THR A 55 -7.68 -10.35 -31.08
C THR A 55 -7.83 -10.24 -32.60
N GLU A 56 -8.45 -11.21 -33.27
CA GLU A 56 -8.66 -11.20 -34.71
C GLU A 56 -9.79 -10.23 -35.09
N CYS A 57 -9.52 -9.29 -36.01
CA CYS A 57 -10.55 -8.39 -36.52
C CYS A 57 -11.23 -8.98 -37.76
N GLU A 58 -12.53 -9.30 -37.67
CA GLU A 58 -13.35 -9.66 -38.84
C GLU A 58 -13.60 -8.48 -39.81
N CYS A 59 -13.13 -7.27 -39.47
CA CYS A 59 -13.36 -6.07 -40.25
C CYS A 59 -12.62 -6.00 -41.59
N GLY A 60 -11.77 -6.99 -41.94
CA GLY A 60 -11.06 -7.06 -43.22
C GLY A 60 -10.10 -5.91 -43.51
N MET A 61 -9.89 -5.00 -42.55
CA MET A 61 -8.93 -3.91 -42.65
C MET A 61 -7.59 -4.38 -42.10
N ASN A 62 -6.54 -4.24 -42.89
CA ASN A 62 -5.16 -4.47 -42.47
C ASN A 62 -4.83 -3.42 -41.38
N VAL A 63 -4.86 -3.82 -40.10
CA VAL A 63 -4.95 -2.89 -38.96
C VAL A 63 -3.58 -2.24 -38.68
N TYR A 64 -3.29 -1.15 -39.38
CA TYR A 64 -2.27 -0.17 -39.00
C TYR A 64 -2.88 1.22 -38.67
N ASP A 65 -4.20 1.38 -38.76
CA ASP A 65 -4.93 2.60 -38.39
C ASP A 65 -6.01 2.28 -37.32
N PRO A 66 -5.60 2.19 -36.03
CA PRO A 66 -6.48 1.77 -34.95
C PRO A 66 -7.52 2.85 -34.54
N MET A 67 -7.48 4.06 -35.11
CA MET A 67 -8.51 5.09 -34.87
C MET A 67 -9.86 4.81 -35.54
N LYS A 68 -9.94 3.84 -36.46
CA LYS A 68 -11.19 3.53 -37.20
C LYS A 68 -11.91 2.26 -36.74
N CYS A 69 -11.32 1.43 -35.88
CA CYS A 69 -11.92 0.16 -35.49
C CYS A 69 -12.66 0.24 -34.15
N LYS A 70 -14.00 0.25 -34.18
CA LYS A 70 -14.86 0.08 -33.00
C LYS A 70 -14.96 -1.40 -32.53
N CYS A 71 -13.94 -2.21 -32.78
CA CYS A 71 -14.02 -3.66 -32.71
C CYS A 71 -13.50 -4.24 -31.38
N ARG A 72 -14.06 -5.39 -30.98
CA ARG A 72 -13.67 -6.21 -29.81
C ARG A 72 -12.17 -6.56 -29.75
N ALA A 73 -11.45 -6.39 -30.85
CA ALA A 73 -10.02 -6.68 -30.94
C ALA A 73 -9.17 -5.89 -29.94
N CYS A 74 -9.41 -4.60 -29.71
CA CYS A 74 -8.59 -3.84 -28.74
C CYS A 74 -8.78 -4.36 -27.31
N GLU A 75 -10.01 -4.75 -26.95
CA GLU A 75 -10.31 -5.39 -25.66
C GLU A 75 -9.62 -6.76 -25.57
N GLY A 76 -9.68 -7.58 -26.62
CA GLY A 76 -8.96 -8.86 -26.68
C GLY A 76 -7.46 -8.70 -26.50
N HIS A 77 -6.84 -7.73 -27.19
CA HIS A 77 -5.41 -7.42 -27.04
C HIS A 77 -5.08 -7.01 -25.60
N PHE A 78 -5.92 -6.20 -24.97
CA PHE A 78 -5.72 -5.75 -23.59
C PHE A 78 -5.83 -6.91 -22.59
N LEU A 79 -6.88 -7.73 -22.71
CA LEU A 79 -7.08 -8.90 -21.84
C LEU A 79 -5.97 -9.93 -22.00
N LEU A 80 -5.51 -10.17 -23.23
CA LEU A 80 -4.39 -11.06 -23.52
C LEU A 80 -3.08 -10.52 -22.93
N ALA A 81 -2.83 -9.22 -23.04
CA ALA A 81 -1.68 -8.59 -22.39
C ALA A 81 -1.75 -8.73 -20.86
N GLN A 82 -2.92 -8.53 -20.27
CA GLN A 82 -3.14 -8.71 -18.82
C GLN A 82 -2.91 -10.16 -18.41
N PHE A 83 -3.40 -11.13 -19.17
CA PHE A 83 -3.15 -12.55 -18.91
C PHE A 83 -1.64 -12.87 -18.88
N PHE A 84 -0.87 -12.34 -19.82
CA PHE A 84 0.59 -12.51 -19.80
C PHE A 84 1.26 -11.79 -18.64
N TYR A 85 0.76 -10.61 -18.24
CA TYR A 85 1.26 -9.90 -17.07
C TYR A 85 1.01 -10.70 -15.78
N ASP A 86 -0.19 -11.28 -15.64
CA ASP A 86 -0.59 -12.07 -14.48
C ASP A 86 0.21 -13.39 -14.41
N THR A 87 0.48 -14.02 -15.54
CA THR A 87 1.33 -15.23 -15.63
C THR A 87 2.83 -14.93 -15.63
N GLU A 88 3.23 -13.69 -15.30
CA GLU A 88 4.62 -13.23 -15.18
C GLU A 88 5.44 -13.32 -16.50
N GLN A 89 4.76 -13.43 -17.64
CA GLN A 89 5.34 -13.40 -18.99
C GLN A 89 5.45 -11.95 -19.50
N TYR A 90 6.22 -11.12 -18.79
CA TYR A 90 6.27 -9.66 -19.00
C TYR A 90 6.67 -9.25 -20.42
N ASP A 91 7.55 -9.99 -21.10
CA ASP A 91 7.93 -9.71 -22.49
C ASP A 91 6.75 -9.84 -23.45
N LYS A 92 5.87 -10.84 -23.24
CA LYS A 92 4.66 -11.02 -24.04
C LYS A 92 3.64 -9.94 -23.71
N ALA A 93 3.42 -9.66 -22.42
CA ALA A 93 2.53 -8.61 -21.96
C ALA A 93 2.88 -7.25 -22.58
N TRP A 94 4.16 -6.88 -22.50
CA TRP A 94 4.69 -5.64 -23.07
C TRP A 94 4.40 -5.52 -24.57
N ARG A 95 4.64 -6.58 -25.34
CA ARG A 95 4.37 -6.60 -26.79
C ARG A 95 2.90 -6.35 -27.09
N TRP A 96 1.99 -6.99 -26.36
CA TRP A 96 0.56 -6.85 -26.59
C TRP A 96 0.04 -5.47 -26.17
N TYR A 97 0.44 -4.96 -25.00
CA TYR A 97 0.10 -3.57 -24.62
C TYR A 97 0.65 -2.55 -25.63
N SER A 98 1.87 -2.75 -26.12
CA SER A 98 2.51 -1.84 -27.10
C SER A 98 1.73 -1.71 -28.41
N LYS A 99 0.98 -2.75 -28.83
CA LYS A 99 0.15 -2.71 -30.05
C LYS A 99 -1.02 -1.73 -29.93
N ILE A 100 -1.57 -1.57 -28.72
CA ILE A 100 -2.79 -0.79 -28.48
C ILE A 100 -2.54 0.50 -27.69
N GLN A 101 -1.31 0.79 -27.25
CA GLN A 101 -0.96 1.97 -26.43
C GLN A 101 -1.40 3.33 -27.00
N ASN A 102 -1.58 3.45 -28.32
CA ASN A 102 -1.99 4.70 -28.95
C ASN A 102 -3.52 4.90 -28.97
N VAL A 103 -4.29 3.85 -28.72
CA VAL A 103 -5.76 3.87 -28.75
C VAL A 103 -6.42 3.48 -27.43
N ASP A 104 -5.70 2.75 -26.58
CA ASP A 104 -6.17 2.33 -25.26
C ASP A 104 -5.26 2.91 -24.16
N LEU A 105 -5.81 3.85 -23.40
CA LEU A 105 -5.10 4.51 -22.31
C LEU A 105 -4.78 3.54 -21.16
N ARG A 106 -5.55 2.48 -20.97
CA ARG A 106 -5.24 1.43 -19.98
C ARG A 106 -3.94 0.74 -20.37
N ALA A 107 -3.73 0.45 -21.65
CA ALA A 107 -2.51 -0.18 -22.12
C ALA A 107 -1.29 0.74 -21.98
N LEU A 108 -1.45 2.02 -22.35
CA LEU A 108 -0.40 3.01 -22.13
C LEU A 108 -0.03 3.15 -20.65
N TYR A 109 -1.05 3.14 -19.79
CA TYR A 109 -0.87 3.17 -18.35
C TYR A 109 -0.10 1.94 -17.85
N GLN A 110 -0.50 0.73 -18.27
CA GLN A 110 0.17 -0.49 -17.84
C GLN A 110 1.63 -0.56 -18.32
N LEU A 111 1.95 -0.09 -19.53
CA LEU A 111 3.35 0.03 -19.98
C LEU A 111 4.15 0.98 -19.07
N ALA A 112 3.55 2.09 -18.65
CA ALA A 112 4.20 3.02 -17.74
C ALA A 112 4.44 2.38 -16.36
N VAL A 113 3.47 1.64 -15.81
CA VAL A 113 3.64 0.87 -14.56
C VAL A 113 4.75 -0.15 -14.68
N MET A 114 4.76 -0.95 -15.76
CA MET A 114 5.82 -1.93 -16.02
C MET A 114 7.21 -1.27 -16.04
N CYS A 115 7.33 -0.06 -16.58
CA CYS A 115 8.59 0.71 -16.51
C CYS A 115 8.95 1.09 -15.06
N PHE A 116 8.01 1.62 -14.27
CA PHE A 116 8.23 1.96 -12.86
C PHE A 116 8.68 0.76 -12.01
N GLU A 117 8.16 -0.42 -12.31
CA GLU A 117 8.47 -1.66 -11.59
C GLU A 117 9.75 -2.36 -12.07
N GLY A 118 10.37 -1.85 -13.15
CA GLY A 118 11.54 -2.48 -13.78
C GLY A 118 11.22 -3.79 -14.50
N LEU A 119 9.97 -3.98 -14.91
CA LEU A 119 9.48 -5.14 -15.68
C LEU A 119 9.52 -4.91 -17.20
N ALA A 120 9.76 -3.66 -17.62
CA ALA A 120 9.89 -3.28 -19.03
C ALA A 120 11.22 -3.78 -19.64
N PRO A 121 11.30 -3.89 -20.99
CA PRO A 121 12.57 -4.12 -21.67
C PRO A 121 13.61 -3.05 -21.28
N LYS A 122 14.89 -3.43 -21.24
CA LYS A 122 15.99 -2.60 -20.70
C LYS A 122 16.16 -1.22 -21.36
N ASP A 123 15.66 -1.04 -22.58
CA ASP A 123 15.73 0.22 -23.31
C ASP A 123 14.70 1.26 -22.81
N PHE A 124 13.74 0.84 -21.99
CA PHE A 124 12.73 1.71 -21.40
C PHE A 124 13.11 2.09 -19.97
N THR A 125 13.14 3.39 -19.73
CA THR A 125 13.60 3.99 -18.48
C THR A 125 12.46 4.57 -17.65
N ALA A 126 12.79 4.98 -16.42
CA ALA A 126 11.92 5.78 -15.57
C ALA A 126 11.37 7.04 -16.26
N GLU A 127 12.19 7.69 -17.10
CA GLU A 127 11.77 8.86 -17.87
C GLU A 127 10.67 8.48 -18.88
N ASN A 128 10.80 7.34 -19.56
CA ASN A 128 9.75 6.86 -20.46
C ASN A 128 8.44 6.63 -19.71
N ALA A 129 8.50 6.05 -18.51
CA ALA A 129 7.34 5.87 -17.64
C ALA A 129 6.66 7.20 -17.30
N TYR A 130 7.45 8.19 -16.87
CA TYR A 130 6.98 9.53 -16.56
C TYR A 130 6.30 10.18 -17.78
N GLN A 131 6.92 10.12 -18.96
CA GLN A 131 6.37 10.69 -20.18
C GLN A 131 5.07 10.01 -20.61
N MET A 132 4.96 8.68 -20.47
CA MET A 132 3.71 7.96 -20.72
C MET A 132 2.59 8.38 -19.76
N MET A 133 2.89 8.52 -18.46
CA MET A 133 1.91 9.01 -17.48
C MET A 133 1.46 10.44 -17.78
N LEU A 134 2.39 11.32 -18.13
CA LEU A 134 2.07 12.69 -18.53
C LEU A 134 1.24 12.71 -19.82
N GLN A 135 1.54 11.82 -20.77
CA GLN A 135 0.76 11.70 -21.99
C GLN A 135 -0.69 11.30 -21.71
N ILE A 136 -0.94 10.42 -20.73
CA ILE A 136 -2.30 10.03 -20.33
C ILE A 136 -3.09 11.23 -19.82
N THR A 137 -2.48 12.04 -18.94
CA THR A 137 -3.16 13.23 -18.37
C THR A 137 -3.38 14.35 -19.39
N LEU A 138 -2.61 14.37 -20.50
CA LEU A 138 -2.73 15.37 -21.58
C LEU A 138 -3.62 14.94 -22.75
N LYS A 139 -3.67 13.64 -23.07
CA LYS A 139 -4.40 13.10 -24.24
C LYS A 139 -5.92 13.18 -24.07
N GLU A 140 -6.40 12.85 -22.88
CA GLU A 140 -7.82 12.69 -22.62
C GLU A 140 -8.37 13.91 -21.88
N LYS A 141 -9.44 14.47 -22.42
CA LYS A 141 -10.16 15.60 -21.79
C LYS A 141 -11.45 15.14 -21.14
N ASP A 142 -11.82 13.86 -21.26
CA ASP A 142 -12.96 13.31 -20.55
C ASP A 142 -12.71 13.23 -19.04
N PRO A 143 -13.40 14.07 -18.25
CA PRO A 143 -13.34 14.03 -16.79
C PRO A 143 -14.02 12.79 -16.19
N HIS A 144 -14.35 11.75 -16.96
CA HIS A 144 -14.87 10.47 -16.44
C HIS A 144 -13.94 9.29 -16.72
N ASN A 145 -12.79 9.51 -17.37
CA ASN A 145 -11.82 8.44 -17.59
C ASN A 145 -11.18 8.01 -16.26
N PHE A 146 -11.41 6.74 -15.89
CA PHE A 146 -10.95 6.20 -14.62
C PHE A 146 -9.43 6.04 -14.51
N VAL A 147 -8.68 6.05 -15.63
CA VAL A 147 -7.21 5.86 -15.64
C VAL A 147 -6.46 7.13 -15.25
N ILE A 148 -7.00 8.30 -15.61
CA ILE A 148 -6.39 9.62 -15.36
C ILE A 148 -5.97 9.81 -13.89
N PRO A 149 -6.85 9.63 -12.89
CA PRO A 149 -6.46 9.92 -11.51
C PRO A 149 -5.37 8.96 -10.98
N TYR A 150 -5.23 7.76 -11.54
CA TYR A 150 -4.11 6.88 -11.21
C TYR A 150 -2.81 7.29 -11.89
N ALA A 151 -2.87 7.83 -13.11
CA ALA A 151 -1.71 8.43 -13.76
C ALA A 151 -1.24 9.67 -12.97
N GLU A 152 -2.17 10.52 -12.54
CA GLU A 152 -1.89 11.66 -11.64
C GLU A 152 -1.23 11.18 -10.33
N PHE A 153 -1.73 10.12 -9.71
CA PHE A 153 -1.10 9.53 -8.52
C PHE A 153 0.35 9.09 -8.76
N HIS A 154 0.62 8.44 -9.91
CA HIS A 154 1.96 7.98 -10.28
C HIS A 154 2.90 9.13 -10.65
N LEU A 155 2.40 10.20 -11.27
CA LEU A 155 3.17 11.44 -11.46
C LEU A 155 3.57 12.05 -10.12
N GLY A 156 2.66 12.06 -9.14
CA GLY A 156 2.97 12.49 -7.79
C GLY A 156 4.10 11.66 -7.16
N LYS A 157 4.07 10.33 -7.31
CA LYS A 157 5.16 9.44 -6.87
C LYS A 157 6.46 9.73 -7.60
N ALA A 158 6.43 9.91 -8.92
CA ALA A 158 7.62 10.20 -9.73
C ALA A 158 8.33 11.48 -9.24
N PHE A 159 7.57 12.56 -9.00
CA PHE A 159 8.12 13.78 -8.41
C PHE A 159 8.59 13.59 -6.96
N PHE A 160 7.86 12.84 -6.15
CA PHE A 160 8.25 12.60 -4.76
C PHE A 160 9.59 11.87 -4.65
N GLN A 161 9.83 10.90 -5.54
CA GLN A 161 11.01 10.02 -5.53
C GLN A 161 12.14 10.49 -6.44
N GLY A 162 11.86 11.43 -7.34
CA GLY A 162 12.78 11.78 -8.43
C GLY A 162 12.93 10.67 -9.48
N TYR A 163 11.90 9.86 -9.68
CA TYR A 163 11.95 8.69 -10.57
C TYR A 163 11.58 9.11 -11.99
N GLY A 164 12.59 9.26 -12.86
CA GLY A 164 12.38 9.71 -14.24
C GLY A 164 12.02 11.19 -14.36
N VAL A 165 12.20 11.96 -13.30
CA VAL A 165 12.01 13.41 -13.26
C VAL A 165 12.80 13.98 -12.07
N GLN A 166 13.14 15.27 -12.08
CA GLN A 166 13.74 15.90 -10.91
C GLN A 166 12.77 15.87 -9.71
N GLN A 167 13.28 15.44 -8.55
CA GLN A 167 12.51 15.36 -7.31
C GLN A 167 11.91 16.72 -6.92
N SER A 168 10.64 16.75 -6.50
CA SER A 168 9.93 17.94 -6.04
C SER A 168 8.72 17.57 -5.19
N ASP A 169 8.77 17.90 -3.90
CA ASP A 169 7.66 17.71 -2.96
C ASP A 169 6.42 18.55 -3.33
N GLU A 170 6.61 19.79 -3.80
CA GLU A 170 5.52 20.67 -4.22
C GLU A 170 4.75 20.09 -5.42
N LYS A 171 5.48 19.60 -6.44
CA LYS A 171 4.84 18.96 -7.59
C LYS A 171 4.17 17.65 -7.19
N ALA A 172 4.78 16.88 -6.29
CA ALA A 172 4.17 15.66 -5.77
C ALA A 172 2.83 15.93 -5.07
N GLU A 173 2.79 16.93 -4.17
CA GLU A 173 1.56 17.38 -3.50
C GLU A 173 0.49 17.78 -4.52
N ASN A 174 0.83 18.61 -5.51
CA ASN A 174 -0.12 19.08 -6.51
C ASN A 174 -0.74 17.92 -7.31
N TRP A 175 0.07 16.97 -7.78
CA TRP A 175 -0.44 15.80 -8.50
C TRP A 175 -1.29 14.89 -7.63
N TRP A 176 -0.90 14.66 -6.37
CA TRP A 176 -1.71 13.86 -5.46
C TRP A 176 -3.02 14.55 -5.07
N LEU A 177 -3.05 15.87 -4.94
CA LEU A 177 -4.29 16.63 -4.72
C LEU A 177 -5.26 16.45 -5.90
N LEU A 178 -4.76 16.42 -7.14
CA LEU A 178 -5.57 16.15 -8.33
C LEU A 178 -6.11 14.72 -8.35
N ALA A 179 -5.33 13.73 -7.92
CA ALA A 179 -5.77 12.33 -7.86
C ALA A 179 -6.73 12.04 -6.69
N ALA A 180 -6.66 12.85 -5.62
CA ALA A 180 -7.36 12.63 -4.36
C ALA A 180 -8.71 13.34 -4.24
N ARG A 181 -9.01 14.30 -5.14
CA ARG A 181 -10.26 15.05 -5.17
C ARG A 181 -11.43 14.20 -5.67
N ASP A 182 -12.63 14.54 -5.20
CA ASP A 182 -13.88 13.79 -5.44
C ASP A 182 -14.89 14.62 -6.26
N ASP A 183 -14.45 15.72 -6.87
CA ASP A 183 -15.29 16.65 -7.66
C ASP A 183 -15.35 16.28 -9.15
N ILE A 184 -14.38 15.51 -9.65
CA ILE A 184 -14.27 15.12 -11.06
C ILE A 184 -14.39 13.60 -11.24
N HIS A 185 -13.57 12.84 -10.52
CA HIS A 185 -13.51 11.38 -10.60
C HIS A 185 -13.64 10.75 -9.22
N LYS A 186 -13.85 9.42 -9.19
CA LYS A 186 -13.69 8.66 -7.96
C LYS A 186 -12.25 8.85 -7.44
N PRO A 187 -12.05 9.26 -6.18
CA PRO A 187 -10.73 9.57 -5.66
C PRO A 187 -9.88 8.31 -5.53
N VAL A 188 -8.59 8.47 -5.83
CA VAL A 188 -7.58 7.42 -5.62
C VAL A 188 -7.23 7.39 -4.14
N VAL A 189 -7.59 6.28 -3.49
CA VAL A 189 -7.43 6.07 -2.04
C VAL A 189 -5.96 6.15 -1.64
N GLU A 190 -5.09 5.70 -2.53
CA GLU A 190 -3.64 5.70 -2.41
C GLU A 190 -3.08 7.13 -2.43
N ALA A 191 -3.65 8.03 -3.24
CA ALA A 191 -3.27 9.44 -3.25
C ALA A 191 -3.70 10.14 -1.95
N GLN A 192 -4.92 9.86 -1.46
CA GLN A 192 -5.38 10.37 -0.16
C GLN A 192 -4.48 9.89 0.98
N THR A 193 -4.11 8.61 0.96
CA THR A 193 -3.20 8.00 1.94
C THR A 193 -1.80 8.61 1.85
N ALA A 194 -1.27 8.81 0.63
CA ALA A 194 0.02 9.45 0.40
C ALA A 194 0.05 10.89 0.92
N LEU A 195 -0.99 11.70 0.63
CA LEU A 195 -1.13 13.05 1.18
C LEU A 195 -1.15 13.04 2.71
N ALA A 196 -1.89 12.10 3.31
CA ALA A 196 -1.99 12.00 4.76
C ALA A 196 -0.62 11.73 5.41
N PHE A 197 0.15 10.80 4.86
CA PHE A 197 1.51 10.53 5.31
C PHE A 197 2.46 11.69 4.99
N PHE A 198 2.34 12.31 3.81
CA PHE A 198 3.14 13.44 3.36
C PHE A 198 3.08 14.60 4.35
N TYR A 199 1.87 15.00 4.77
CA TYR A 199 1.67 16.05 5.77
C TYR A 199 2.01 15.62 7.20
N SER A 200 2.15 14.31 7.47
CA SER A 200 2.60 13.79 8.76
C SER A 200 4.12 13.86 8.94
N ARG A 201 4.89 14.08 7.85
CA ARG A 201 6.36 14.11 7.88
C ARG A 201 6.89 15.33 8.61
N LYS A 202 7.38 15.11 9.83
CA LYS A 202 8.06 16.11 10.65
C LYS A 202 9.31 16.66 9.95
N ASN A 203 9.72 17.86 10.34
CA ASN A 203 10.92 18.55 9.84
C ASN A 203 10.90 18.80 8.32
N THR A 204 9.70 18.98 7.75
CA THR A 204 9.51 19.42 6.36
C THR A 204 8.63 20.67 6.35
N ASP A 205 8.75 21.51 5.33
CA ASP A 205 7.89 22.71 5.16
C ASP A 205 6.42 22.34 4.93
N PHE A 206 6.14 21.07 4.62
CA PHE A 206 4.81 20.53 4.39
C PHE A 206 4.19 19.92 5.66
N TYR A 207 4.90 19.88 6.80
CA TYR A 207 4.36 19.29 8.02
C TYR A 207 3.07 20.00 8.48
N ASN A 208 1.95 19.29 8.47
CA ASN A 208 0.65 19.83 8.85
C ASN A 208 -0.29 18.72 9.34
N LEU A 209 -0.35 18.53 10.66
CA LEU A 209 -1.17 17.47 11.27
C LEU A 209 -2.68 17.64 11.00
N ASN A 210 -3.19 18.86 10.85
CA ASN A 210 -4.61 19.08 10.53
C ASN A 210 -4.93 18.55 9.14
N LYS A 211 -4.08 18.82 8.15
CA LYS A 211 -4.20 18.24 6.80
C LYS A 211 -4.01 16.72 6.83
N ALA A 212 -3.05 16.21 7.60
CA ALA A 212 -2.82 14.77 7.74
C ALA A 212 -4.06 14.03 8.28
N VAL A 213 -4.64 14.54 9.38
CA VAL A 213 -5.86 13.98 9.98
C VAL A 213 -7.02 14.02 8.97
N TYR A 214 -7.20 15.14 8.27
CA TYR A 214 -8.23 15.25 7.23
C TYR A 214 -8.07 14.18 6.16
N TRP A 215 -6.88 14.03 5.57
CA TRP A 215 -6.65 13.08 4.48
C TRP A 215 -6.71 11.63 4.93
N HIS A 216 -6.24 11.29 6.13
CA HIS A 216 -6.43 9.95 6.67
C HIS A 216 -7.93 9.62 6.84
N HIS A 217 -8.75 10.58 7.30
CA HIS A 217 -10.19 10.38 7.38
C HIS A 217 -10.83 10.13 6.01
N GLN A 218 -10.44 10.88 4.97
CA GLN A 218 -10.94 10.65 3.61
C GLN A 218 -10.53 9.27 3.09
N ALA A 219 -9.23 8.94 3.19
CA ALA A 219 -8.69 7.66 2.74
C ALA A 219 -9.34 6.48 3.46
N ALA A 220 -9.50 6.54 4.79
CA ALA A 220 -10.13 5.48 5.57
C ALA A 220 -11.60 5.30 5.20
N ARG A 221 -12.32 6.40 4.92
CA ARG A 221 -13.71 6.37 4.48
C ARG A 221 -13.86 5.72 3.09
N ASN A 222 -12.83 5.87 2.25
CA ASN A 222 -12.75 5.23 0.94
C ASN A 222 -12.05 3.86 0.94
N GLY A 223 -11.67 3.34 2.12
CA GLY A 223 -11.24 1.96 2.30
C GLY A 223 -9.77 1.72 2.63
N SER A 224 -8.94 2.75 2.81
CA SER A 224 -7.54 2.57 3.25
C SER A 224 -7.48 2.00 4.66
N LEU A 225 -6.86 0.82 4.81
CA LEU A 225 -6.62 0.19 6.09
C LEU A 225 -5.45 0.86 6.83
N GLU A 226 -4.45 1.35 6.10
CA GLU A 226 -3.31 2.10 6.60
C GLU A 226 -3.78 3.37 7.30
N SER A 227 -4.65 4.13 6.63
CA SER A 227 -5.21 5.35 7.18
C SER A 227 -6.16 5.07 8.35
N LEU A 228 -6.91 3.98 8.31
CA LEU A 228 -7.74 3.56 9.45
C LEU A 228 -6.89 3.21 10.69
N GLY A 229 -5.78 2.49 10.49
CA GLY A 229 -4.80 2.21 11.53
C GLY A 229 -4.12 3.49 12.05
N ALA A 230 -3.75 4.41 11.16
CA ALA A 230 -3.15 5.70 11.50
C ALA A 230 -4.10 6.55 12.36
N ILE A 231 -5.38 6.64 12.01
CA ILE A 231 -6.40 7.32 12.85
C ILE A 231 -6.49 6.68 14.24
N GLY A 232 -6.47 5.34 14.29
CA GLY A 232 -6.43 4.61 15.55
C GLY A 232 -5.23 5.01 16.41
N ALA A 233 -4.04 5.11 15.79
CA ALA A 233 -2.83 5.54 16.46
C ALA A 233 -2.88 7.03 16.89
N MET A 234 -3.40 7.90 16.03
CA MET A 234 -3.61 9.33 16.32
C MET A 234 -4.47 9.53 17.57
N HIS A 235 -5.59 8.79 17.69
CA HIS A 235 -6.41 8.82 18.91
C HIS A 235 -5.74 8.15 20.11
N LEU A 236 -4.96 7.08 19.90
CA LEU A 236 -4.29 6.37 20.99
C LEU A 236 -3.28 7.28 21.70
N PHE A 237 -2.58 8.11 20.93
CA PHE A 237 -1.48 8.94 21.41
C PHE A 237 -1.78 10.44 21.43
N GLY A 238 -2.92 10.90 20.91
CA GLY A 238 -3.27 12.32 20.82
C GLY A 238 -2.44 13.09 19.80
N ILE A 239 -2.12 12.48 18.65
CA ILE A 239 -1.33 13.10 17.58
C ILE A 239 -2.27 13.78 16.60
N GLY A 240 -2.23 15.11 16.52
CA GLY A 240 -3.10 15.90 15.62
C GLY A 240 -4.59 15.90 16.02
N THR A 241 -4.94 15.20 17.09
CA THR A 241 -6.29 15.09 17.63
C THR A 241 -6.23 14.87 19.14
N ASN A 242 -7.38 14.94 19.81
CA ASN A 242 -7.45 14.60 21.23
C ASN A 242 -7.29 13.10 21.44
N LYS A 243 -6.58 12.75 22.53
CA LYS A 243 -6.44 11.35 22.93
C LYS A 243 -7.81 10.76 23.30
N ASP A 244 -8.17 9.66 22.65
CA ASP A 244 -9.39 8.91 22.90
C ASP A 244 -9.11 7.42 22.72
N ILE A 245 -8.93 6.72 23.84
CA ILE A 245 -8.53 5.30 23.82
C ILE A 245 -9.66 4.40 23.30
N ASN A 246 -10.93 4.78 23.49
CA ASN A 246 -12.04 3.96 23.02
C ASN A 246 -12.16 4.05 21.50
N GLN A 247 -12.12 5.27 20.94
CA GLN A 247 -12.07 5.44 19.49
C GLN A 247 -10.82 4.79 18.89
N ALA A 248 -9.66 4.91 19.55
CA ALA A 248 -8.44 4.24 19.11
C ALA A 248 -8.64 2.71 19.01
N ILE A 249 -9.13 2.07 20.06
CA ILE A 249 -9.36 0.62 20.07
C ILE A 249 -10.37 0.21 19.00
N ASP A 250 -11.44 0.97 18.79
CA ASP A 250 -12.44 0.64 17.78
C ASP A 250 -11.90 0.74 16.36
N ARG A 251 -11.08 1.75 16.06
CA ARG A 251 -10.44 1.91 14.73
C ARG A 251 -9.35 0.86 14.50
N LEU A 252 -8.49 0.64 15.49
CA LEU A 252 -7.43 -0.38 15.43
C LEU A 252 -8.00 -1.79 15.31
N ARG A 253 -9.11 -2.10 16.01
CA ARG A 253 -9.81 -3.38 15.90
C ARG A 253 -10.33 -3.61 14.47
N GLN A 254 -11.01 -2.62 13.88
CA GLN A 254 -11.51 -2.72 12.51
C GLN A 254 -10.38 -2.93 11.47
N ALA A 255 -9.26 -2.24 11.62
CA ALA A 255 -8.11 -2.43 10.74
C ALA A 255 -7.44 -3.80 10.95
N SER A 256 -7.28 -4.23 12.21
CA SER A 256 -6.74 -5.54 12.60
C SER A 256 -7.57 -6.71 12.06
N GLU A 257 -8.90 -6.65 12.17
CA GLU A 257 -9.82 -7.67 11.63
C GLU A 257 -9.72 -7.84 10.11
N ARG A 258 -9.24 -6.81 9.41
CA ARG A 258 -8.99 -6.82 7.96
C ARG A 258 -7.52 -7.06 7.59
N GLY A 259 -6.71 -7.51 8.55
CA GLY A 259 -5.33 -7.95 8.30
C GLY A 259 -4.25 -6.87 8.44
N ASN A 260 -4.56 -5.68 8.94
CA ASN A 260 -3.53 -4.65 9.14
C ASN A 260 -2.66 -4.99 10.37
N ILE A 261 -1.42 -5.44 10.13
CA ILE A 261 -0.51 -5.95 11.16
C ILE A 261 0.01 -4.85 12.08
N TYR A 262 0.19 -3.64 11.55
CA TYR A 262 0.56 -2.48 12.37
C TYR A 262 -0.54 -2.15 13.38
N ALA A 263 -1.80 -2.16 12.95
CA ALA A 263 -2.94 -1.98 13.82
C ALA A 263 -3.08 -3.12 14.85
N MET A 264 -2.76 -4.37 14.48
CA MET A 264 -2.67 -5.48 15.44
C MET A 264 -1.68 -5.16 16.56
N GLY A 265 -0.47 -4.73 16.24
CA GLY A 265 0.55 -4.38 17.24
C GLY A 265 0.13 -3.24 18.17
N LEU A 266 -0.42 -2.16 17.61
CA LEU A 266 -0.94 -1.06 18.41
C LEU A 266 -2.15 -1.47 19.26
N LEU A 267 -2.98 -2.40 18.79
CA LEU A 267 -4.09 -2.94 19.55
C LEU A 267 -3.61 -3.82 20.72
N VAL A 268 -2.56 -4.63 20.51
CA VAL A 268 -1.87 -5.37 21.59
C VAL A 268 -1.37 -4.39 22.65
N TYR A 269 -0.71 -3.30 22.24
CA TYR A 269 -0.27 -2.24 23.15
C TYR A 269 -1.43 -1.60 23.92
N ALA A 270 -2.51 -1.26 23.24
CA ALA A 270 -3.70 -0.67 23.87
C ALA A 270 -4.35 -1.63 24.88
N TYR A 271 -4.44 -2.93 24.57
CA TYR A 271 -4.95 -3.93 25.51
C TYR A 271 -4.03 -4.12 26.72
N TYR A 272 -2.72 -4.20 26.48
CA TYR A 272 -1.75 -4.39 27.56
C TYR A 272 -1.73 -3.21 28.54
N THR A 273 -1.68 -1.97 28.03
CA THR A 273 -1.70 -0.75 28.87
C THR A 273 -3.01 -0.58 29.63
N ARG A 274 -4.12 -1.09 29.10
CA ARG A 274 -5.42 -1.17 29.80
C ARG A 274 -5.56 -2.37 30.73
N LYS A 275 -4.49 -3.17 30.92
CA LYS A 275 -4.48 -4.38 31.74
C LYS A 275 -5.45 -5.47 31.27
N LEU A 276 -5.84 -5.45 29.99
CA LEU A 276 -6.64 -6.49 29.34
C LEU A 276 -5.71 -7.62 28.85
N PHE A 277 -4.98 -8.23 29.78
CA PHE A 277 -3.82 -9.05 29.47
C PHE A 277 -4.13 -10.29 28.64
N THR A 278 -5.27 -10.95 28.86
CA THR A 278 -5.68 -12.11 28.04
C THR A 278 -5.93 -11.74 26.58
N LYS A 279 -6.59 -10.60 26.32
CA LYS A 279 -6.78 -10.10 24.96
C LYS A 279 -5.46 -9.71 24.31
N ALA A 280 -4.57 -9.08 25.08
CA ALA A 280 -3.23 -8.71 24.59
C ALA A 280 -2.42 -9.95 24.21
N THR A 281 -2.37 -10.98 25.08
CA THR A 281 -1.60 -12.21 24.83
C THR A 281 -2.16 -13.01 23.66
N ASP A 282 -3.47 -13.17 23.56
CA ASP A 282 -4.11 -13.94 22.49
C ASP A 282 -3.81 -13.32 21.11
N LEU A 283 -3.93 -12.01 20.98
CA LEU A 283 -3.61 -11.31 19.73
C LEU A 283 -2.10 -11.32 19.47
N ALA A 284 -1.27 -11.06 20.48
CA ALA A 284 0.18 -11.03 20.31
C ALA A 284 0.75 -12.39 19.88
N LYS A 285 0.18 -13.51 20.36
CA LYS A 285 0.54 -14.86 19.88
C LYS A 285 0.26 -15.04 18.39
N ARG A 286 -0.88 -14.57 17.90
CA ARG A 286 -1.22 -14.64 16.47
C ARG A 286 -0.23 -13.85 15.62
N VAL A 287 0.18 -12.67 16.09
CA VAL A 287 1.20 -11.87 15.38
C VAL A 287 2.59 -12.50 15.50
N SER A 288 2.92 -13.15 16.61
CA SER A 288 4.26 -13.71 16.87
C SER A 288 4.68 -14.82 15.91
N VAL A 289 3.73 -15.46 15.21
CA VAL A 289 4.02 -16.51 14.23
C VAL A 289 4.19 -15.98 12.81
N LEU A 290 3.96 -14.68 12.57
CA LEU A 290 4.19 -14.02 11.30
C LEU A 290 5.69 -13.80 11.09
N ASP A 291 6.19 -14.05 9.88
CA ASP A 291 7.61 -13.91 9.54
C ASP A 291 7.91 -13.39 8.12
N ASN A 292 7.11 -13.76 7.11
CA ASN A 292 7.30 -13.36 5.72
C ASN A 292 6.77 -11.95 5.40
N ILE A 293 7.57 -10.92 5.64
CA ILE A 293 7.18 -9.50 5.45
C ILE A 293 6.72 -9.21 4.02
N ASP A 294 7.38 -9.76 3.01
CA ASP A 294 7.04 -9.47 1.61
C ASP A 294 5.67 -10.03 1.22
N GLU A 295 5.36 -11.26 1.64
CA GLU A 295 4.05 -11.86 1.43
C GLU A 295 2.95 -11.12 2.20
N LEU A 296 3.23 -10.78 3.46
CA LEU A 296 2.29 -10.03 4.29
C LEU A 296 2.03 -8.63 3.72
N SER A 297 3.06 -7.99 3.15
CA SER A 297 2.93 -6.68 2.49
C SER A 297 2.05 -6.78 1.25
N ARG A 298 2.26 -7.79 0.40
CA ARG A 298 1.39 -8.05 -0.77
C ARG A 298 -0.04 -8.35 -0.38
N ALA A 299 -0.25 -9.18 0.65
CA ALA A 299 -1.59 -9.62 1.06
C ALA A 299 -2.39 -8.53 1.81
N SER A 300 -1.72 -7.69 2.60
CA SER A 300 -2.38 -6.67 3.43
C SER A 300 -2.32 -5.26 2.85
N TYR A 301 -1.53 -5.05 1.79
CA TYR A 301 -1.18 -3.74 1.21
C TYR A 301 -0.57 -2.75 2.23
N CYS A 302 -0.12 -3.28 3.37
CA CYS A 302 0.58 -2.52 4.39
C CYS A 302 2.07 -2.45 4.05
N LEU A 303 2.68 -1.28 4.24
CA LEU A 303 4.11 -1.11 3.97
C LEU A 303 4.94 -2.06 4.86
N PRO A 304 6.00 -2.69 4.33
CA PRO A 304 6.86 -3.63 5.05
C PRO A 304 7.32 -3.13 6.42
N GLN A 305 7.65 -1.84 6.54
CA GLN A 305 8.13 -1.23 7.77
C GLN A 305 7.02 -1.13 8.84
N TYR A 306 5.78 -0.88 8.44
CA TYR A 306 4.64 -0.88 9.37
C TYR A 306 4.32 -2.31 9.85
N ILE A 307 4.47 -3.31 8.98
CA ILE A 307 4.35 -4.72 9.36
C ILE A 307 5.43 -5.08 10.37
N GLN A 308 6.70 -4.74 10.09
CA GLN A 308 7.83 -4.96 10.99
C GLN A 308 7.58 -4.32 12.37
N LYS A 309 7.17 -3.05 12.41
CA LYS A 309 6.78 -2.37 13.66
C LYS A 309 5.64 -3.09 14.39
N GLY A 310 4.60 -3.52 13.69
CA GLY A 310 3.48 -4.25 14.27
C GLY A 310 3.90 -5.57 14.93
N ILE A 311 4.78 -6.32 14.26
CA ILE A 311 5.37 -7.57 14.78
C ILE A 311 6.27 -7.28 15.98
N ALA A 312 7.13 -6.25 15.89
CA ALA A 312 8.02 -5.87 16.98
C ALA A 312 7.24 -5.50 18.25
N ILE A 313 6.26 -4.60 18.13
CA ILE A 313 5.41 -4.17 19.25
C ILE A 313 4.70 -5.37 19.89
N SER A 314 4.11 -6.24 19.07
CA SER A 314 3.37 -7.40 19.56
C SER A 314 4.27 -8.39 20.30
N THR A 315 5.42 -8.72 19.72
CA THR A 315 6.36 -9.68 20.30
C THR A 315 7.04 -9.13 21.54
N PHE A 316 7.34 -7.84 21.61
CA PHE A 316 7.82 -7.21 22.85
C PHE A 316 6.83 -7.41 24.00
N ILE A 317 5.56 -7.09 23.75
CA ILE A 317 4.51 -7.21 24.77
C ILE A 317 4.25 -8.66 25.15
N LEU A 318 4.30 -9.58 24.18
CA LEU A 318 4.23 -11.02 24.48
C LEU A 318 5.39 -11.46 25.38
N GLY A 319 6.61 -10.93 25.15
CA GLY A 319 7.76 -11.11 26.03
C GLY A 319 7.47 -10.65 27.46
N ARG A 320 6.89 -9.46 27.63
CA ARG A 320 6.48 -8.94 28.95
C ARG A 320 5.43 -9.82 29.61
N CYS A 321 4.46 -10.31 28.84
CA CYS A 321 3.44 -11.22 29.34
C CYS A 321 4.05 -12.54 29.85
N TYR A 322 5.00 -13.13 29.13
CA TYR A 322 5.73 -14.31 29.59
C TYR A 322 6.64 -14.03 30.80
N GLU A 323 7.30 -12.88 30.86
CA GLU A 323 8.18 -12.51 31.97
C GLU A 323 7.41 -12.32 33.29
N LEU A 324 6.28 -11.63 33.22
CA LEU A 324 5.48 -11.24 34.38
C LEU A 324 4.33 -12.21 34.69
N GLY A 325 3.98 -13.10 33.76
CA GLY A 325 2.80 -13.96 33.88
C GLY A 325 1.48 -13.23 33.65
N HIS A 326 1.48 -12.15 32.85
CA HIS A 326 0.28 -11.37 32.56
C HIS A 326 -0.55 -12.04 31.46
N GLY A 327 -1.72 -12.59 31.83
CA GLY A 327 -2.64 -13.22 30.87
C GLY A 327 -2.12 -14.53 30.28
N ILE A 328 -1.00 -15.05 30.78
CA ILE A 328 -0.37 -16.30 30.38
C ILE A 328 0.51 -16.82 31.52
N LYS A 329 0.81 -18.14 31.54
CA LYS A 329 1.76 -18.71 32.49
C LYS A 329 3.15 -18.07 32.27
N LYS A 330 3.80 -17.70 33.38
CA LYS A 330 5.16 -17.17 33.37
C LYS A 330 6.14 -18.17 32.76
N ASP A 331 6.94 -17.71 31.81
CA ASP A 331 7.97 -18.49 31.11
C ASP A 331 9.14 -17.57 30.71
N PRO A 332 10.20 -17.50 31.52
CA PRO A 332 11.35 -16.62 31.24
C PRO A 332 12.08 -16.95 29.93
N ASN A 333 12.07 -18.23 29.50
CA ASN A 333 12.75 -18.62 28.27
C ASN A 333 11.98 -18.10 27.04
N GLN A 334 10.66 -18.24 27.05
CA GLN A 334 9.82 -17.66 26.00
C GLN A 334 9.89 -16.14 25.99
N ALA A 335 9.99 -15.49 27.16
CA ALA A 335 10.17 -14.04 27.24
C ALA A 335 11.41 -13.57 26.45
N ILE A 336 12.56 -14.22 26.65
CA ILE A 336 13.81 -13.90 25.95
C ILE A 336 13.68 -14.10 24.44
N ILE A 337 13.04 -15.18 23.99
CA ILE A 337 12.81 -15.45 22.56
C ILE A 337 11.98 -14.31 21.94
N MET A 338 10.92 -13.89 22.62
CA MET A 338 10.02 -12.85 22.11
C MET A 338 10.70 -11.47 22.08
N TYR A 339 11.51 -11.12 23.08
CA TYR A 339 12.31 -9.89 23.03
C TYR A 339 13.34 -9.88 21.90
N LYS A 340 14.03 -11.00 21.67
CA LYS A 340 14.95 -11.15 20.53
C LYS A 340 14.22 -10.95 19.21
N LYS A 341 13.03 -11.57 19.05
CA LYS A 341 12.21 -11.39 17.85
C LYS A 341 11.80 -9.93 17.69
N SER A 342 11.34 -9.26 18.75
CA SER A 342 11.00 -7.84 18.70
C SER A 342 12.15 -6.98 18.17
N PHE A 343 13.36 -7.18 18.72
CA PHE A 343 14.56 -6.45 18.30
C PHE A 343 14.95 -6.74 16.84
N GLN A 344 14.78 -7.98 16.37
CA GLN A 344 15.07 -8.37 14.98
C GLN A 344 14.17 -7.66 13.96
N TYR A 345 12.89 -7.44 14.29
CA TYR A 345 11.95 -6.77 13.37
C TYR A 345 12.05 -5.26 13.42
N ASP A 346 12.14 -4.65 14.61
CA ASP A 346 12.33 -3.20 14.74
C ASP A 346 12.99 -2.86 16.07
N ALA A 347 14.32 -2.69 16.03
CA ALA A 347 15.14 -2.38 17.20
C ALA A 347 14.70 -1.08 17.89
N ASP A 348 14.28 -0.08 17.12
CA ASP A 348 13.84 1.22 17.65
C ASP A 348 12.55 1.10 18.46
N SER A 349 11.51 0.43 17.94
CA SER A 349 10.28 0.17 18.70
C SER A 349 10.57 -0.71 19.91
N CYS A 350 11.44 -1.71 19.78
CA CYS A 350 11.84 -2.57 20.89
C CYS A 350 12.46 -1.76 22.04
N GLN A 351 13.45 -0.92 21.73
CA GLN A 351 14.12 -0.07 22.72
C GLN A 351 13.14 0.92 23.34
N LEU A 352 12.29 1.55 22.51
CA LEU A 352 11.28 2.47 23.01
C LEU A 352 10.34 1.77 24.00
N LEU A 353 9.80 0.60 23.66
CA LEU A 353 8.92 -0.13 24.56
C LEU A 353 9.64 -0.61 25.82
N GLN A 354 10.93 -0.95 25.74
CA GLN A 354 11.76 -1.21 26.91
C GLN A 354 11.78 0.01 27.84
N ASP A 355 12.12 1.18 27.33
CA ASP A 355 12.20 2.42 28.12
C ASP A 355 10.87 2.73 28.82
N TYR A 356 9.73 2.54 28.14
CA TYR A 356 8.44 2.96 28.67
C TYR A 356 7.69 1.90 29.48
N LEU A 357 7.79 0.61 29.13
CA LEU A 357 7.02 -0.45 29.81
C LEU A 357 7.83 -1.20 30.87
N THR A 358 9.13 -0.95 30.97
CA THR A 358 9.99 -1.55 31.98
C THR A 358 10.58 -0.53 32.95
N HIS A 359 10.90 0.68 32.48
CA HIS A 359 11.54 1.73 33.28
C HIS A 359 10.58 2.82 33.79
N GLU A 360 9.28 2.52 33.97
CA GLU A 360 8.33 3.38 34.72
C GLU A 360 8.66 3.51 36.25
N LYS A 361 9.93 3.30 36.61
CA LYS A 361 10.60 3.87 37.77
C LYS A 361 12.00 4.32 37.32
N ILE A 362 12.22 5.64 37.26
CA ILE A 362 13.14 6.38 38.16
C ILE A 362 12.53 7.77 38.35
#